data_AF-A0A7V4ID15-F1
#
_entry.id   AF-A0A7V4ID15-F1
#
_cell.length_a   1.000
_cell.length_b   1.000
_cell.length_c   1.000
_cell.angle_alpha   90.00
_cell.angle_beta   90.00
_cell.angle_gamma   90.00
#
_symmetry.space_group_name_H-M   'P 1'
#
loop_
_entity.id
_entity.type
_entity.pdbx_description
1 polymer ?
#
loop_
_entity_poly.entity_id
_entity_poly.type
_entity_poly.pdbx_seq_one_letter_code
_entity_poly.pdbx_strand_id
1 'polypeptide(L)'
;MNPRYRFLLYGVAALLAVWLGAFALHQFAASRKVTLDKVRAYAASVNFGQLTAAEREQAIRRLADLLNRLSFEDRREARLGRLWEQWFAQMTEAERALFVELTLPTGFKQMIGAFEELPPERRQRAVNDALRGLREAQTQMARSGFAPPGNAPVLSEDLQKRIAAIGLKTFYAESSAQTKAELAPLLEEMQRLMESGRFFSGGRRDR
;
A
#
# COMPACT_ATOMS: atom_id res chain seq x y z
N MET A 1 -17.02 27.46 -55.64
CA MET A 1 -17.38 26.80 -54.36
C MET A 1 -18.10 27.80 -53.47
N ASN A 2 -19.33 27.49 -53.05
CA ASN A 2 -20.19 28.40 -52.29
C ASN A 2 -19.54 28.74 -50.92
N PRO A 3 -19.46 30.02 -50.51
CA PRO A 3 -18.75 30.45 -49.30
C PRO A 3 -19.31 29.83 -48.00
N ARG A 4 -20.60 29.47 -47.98
CA ARG A 4 -21.26 28.76 -46.88
C ARG A 4 -20.67 27.37 -46.63
N TYR A 5 -20.28 26.64 -47.68
CA TYR A 5 -19.66 25.32 -47.53
C TYR A 5 -18.23 25.42 -47.01
N ARG A 6 -17.48 26.49 -47.32
CA ARG A 6 -16.13 26.69 -46.77
C ARG A 6 -16.16 26.90 -45.27
N PHE A 7 -17.12 27.69 -44.77
CA PHE A 7 -17.31 27.91 -43.34
C PHE A 7 -17.67 26.62 -42.59
N LEU A 8 -18.57 25.81 -43.16
CA LEU A 8 -18.91 24.49 -42.62
C LEU A 8 -17.70 23.54 -42.62
N LEU A 9 -16.90 23.55 -43.69
CA LEU A 9 -15.72 22.69 -43.82
C LEU A 9 -14.63 23.09 -42.81
N TYR A 10 -14.40 24.38 -42.59
CA TYR A 10 -13.51 24.86 -41.52
C TYR A 10 -14.04 24.56 -40.12
N GLY A 11 -15.36 24.65 -39.89
CA GLY A 11 -15.98 24.28 -38.61
C GLY A 11 -15.81 22.80 -38.30
N VAL A 12 -16.05 21.92 -39.28
CA VAL A 12 -15.84 20.47 -39.14
C VAL A 12 -14.36 20.16 -38.95
N ALA A 13 -13.46 20.80 -39.70
CA ALA A 13 -12.02 20.60 -39.54
C ALA A 13 -11.51 21.04 -38.16
N ALA A 14 -11.98 22.19 -37.65
CA ALA A 14 -11.64 22.66 -36.31
C ALA A 14 -12.17 21.71 -35.23
N LEU A 15 -13.40 21.21 -35.38
CA LEU A 15 -13.98 20.24 -34.45
C LEU A 15 -13.18 18.93 -34.43
N LEU A 16 -12.80 18.41 -35.60
CA LEU A 16 -11.96 17.21 -35.72
C LEU A 16 -10.57 17.44 -35.11
N ALA A 17 -9.97 18.61 -35.31
CA ALA A 17 -8.67 18.95 -34.72
C ALA A 17 -8.73 18.97 -33.18
N VAL A 18 -9.79 19.55 -32.61
CA VAL A 18 -10.02 19.53 -31.15
C VAL A 18 -10.20 18.09 -30.64
N TRP A 19 -10.97 17.27 -31.36
CA TRP A 19 -11.19 15.87 -30.99
C TRP A 19 -9.91 15.03 -31.04
N LEU A 20 -9.12 15.19 -32.10
CA LEU A 20 -7.82 14.52 -32.24
C LEU A 20 -6.84 14.99 -31.18
N GLY A 21 -6.81 16.29 -30.87
CA GLY A 21 -6.03 16.84 -29.78
C GLY A 21 -6.40 16.23 -28.43
N ALA A 22 -7.70 16.20 -28.11
CA ALA A 22 -8.21 15.59 -26.88
C ALA A 22 -7.89 14.09 -26.80
N PHE A 23 -8.05 13.35 -27.91
CA PHE A 23 -7.73 11.93 -27.98
C PHE A 23 -6.24 11.65 -27.81
N ALA A 24 -5.38 12.42 -28.49
CA ALA A 24 -3.92 12.30 -28.36
C ALA A 24 -3.48 12.61 -26.91
N LEU A 25 -4.05 13.65 -26.29
CA LEU A 25 -3.77 14.01 -24.91
C LEU A 25 -4.25 12.91 -23.93
N HIS A 26 -5.43 12.35 -24.18
CA HIS A 26 -5.97 11.24 -23.40
C HIS A 26 -5.10 9.97 -23.52
N GLN A 27 -4.69 9.58 -24.73
CA GLN A 27 -3.81 8.43 -24.95
C GLN A 27 -2.41 8.65 -24.33
N PHE A 28 -1.88 9.86 -24.42
CA PHE A 28 -0.62 10.21 -23.76
C PHE A 28 -0.73 10.15 -22.23
N ALA A 29 -1.84 10.63 -21.66
CA ALA A 29 -2.12 10.50 -20.23
C ALA A 29 -2.32 9.04 -19.79
N ALA A 30 -3.06 8.24 -20.58
CA ALA A 30 -3.34 6.84 -20.30
C ALA A 30 -2.08 5.97 -20.36
N SER A 31 -1.23 6.17 -21.38
CA SER A 31 0.05 5.44 -21.53
C SER A 31 1.04 5.72 -20.40
N ARG A 32 0.92 6.86 -19.70
CA ARG A 32 1.74 7.21 -18.53
C ARG A 32 1.23 6.66 -17.20
N LYS A 33 -0.01 6.16 -17.13
CA LYS A 33 -0.52 5.50 -15.92
C LYS A 33 0.30 4.24 -15.63
N VAL A 34 0.77 4.11 -14.40
CA VAL A 34 1.40 2.87 -13.93
C VAL A 34 0.26 1.89 -13.66
N THR A 35 0.29 0.74 -14.32
CA THR A 35 -0.71 -0.32 -14.19
C THR A 35 -0.10 -1.53 -13.50
N LEU A 36 -0.94 -2.43 -13.00
CA LEU A 36 -0.48 -3.67 -12.39
C LEU A 36 0.37 -4.51 -13.35
N ASP A 37 0.02 -4.55 -14.63
CA ASP A 37 0.80 -5.29 -15.63
C ASP A 37 2.21 -4.73 -15.82
N LYS A 38 2.38 -3.40 -15.74
CA LYS A 38 3.72 -2.79 -15.77
C LYS A 38 4.54 -3.16 -14.54
N VAL A 39 3.91 -3.24 -13.37
CA VAL A 39 4.56 -3.70 -12.14
C VAL A 39 4.96 -5.17 -12.25
N ARG A 40 4.04 -6.03 -12.71
CA ARG A 40 4.28 -7.46 -12.95
C ARG A 40 5.41 -7.66 -13.97
N ALA A 41 5.38 -6.96 -15.09
CA ALA A 41 6.41 -7.03 -16.12
C ALA A 41 7.78 -6.58 -15.58
N TYR A 42 7.81 -5.47 -14.83
CA TYR A 42 9.04 -4.97 -14.25
C TYR A 42 9.68 -6.00 -13.32
N ALA A 43 8.95 -6.54 -12.35
CA ALA A 43 9.58 -7.44 -11.40
C ALA A 43 9.54 -8.93 -11.78
N ALA A 44 8.97 -9.28 -12.95
CA ALA A 44 9.36 -10.47 -13.69
C ALA A 44 10.71 -10.30 -14.42
N SER A 45 11.05 -9.07 -14.83
CA SER A 45 12.34 -8.78 -15.50
C SER A 45 13.52 -8.63 -14.54
N VAL A 46 13.26 -8.37 -13.26
CA VAL A 46 14.29 -8.21 -12.22
C VAL A 46 14.58 -9.55 -11.56
N ASN A 47 15.81 -10.04 -11.68
CA ASN A 47 16.31 -11.17 -10.92
C ASN A 47 17.31 -10.69 -9.86
N PHE A 48 16.86 -10.62 -8.60
CA PHE A 48 17.70 -10.14 -7.49
C PHE A 48 18.98 -10.98 -7.29
N GLY A 49 18.99 -12.24 -7.71
CA GLY A 49 20.17 -13.12 -7.59
C GLY A 49 21.33 -12.78 -8.54
N GLN A 50 21.07 -12.00 -9.60
CA GLN A 50 22.08 -11.63 -10.62
C GLN A 50 22.57 -10.18 -10.50
N LEU A 51 21.97 -9.40 -9.61
CA LEU A 51 22.25 -7.98 -9.44
C LEU A 51 23.29 -7.74 -8.34
N THR A 52 24.15 -6.74 -8.55
CA THR A 52 25.01 -6.21 -7.48
C THR A 52 24.17 -5.54 -6.39
N ALA A 53 24.74 -5.33 -5.21
CA ALA A 53 24.03 -4.70 -4.09
C ALA A 53 23.43 -3.32 -4.46
N ALA A 54 24.18 -2.50 -5.20
CA ALA A 54 23.71 -1.19 -5.65
C ALA A 54 22.56 -1.29 -6.66
N GLU A 55 22.62 -2.25 -7.59
CA GLU A 55 21.54 -2.49 -8.56
C GLU A 55 20.29 -3.06 -7.90
N ARG A 56 20.44 -3.92 -6.89
CA ARG A 56 19.31 -4.43 -6.09
C ARG A 56 18.59 -3.29 -5.38
N GLU A 57 19.33 -2.38 -4.75
CA GLU A 57 18.75 -1.21 -4.07
C GLU A 57 17.98 -0.31 -5.06
N GLN A 58 18.57 0.00 -6.21
CA GLN A 58 17.90 0.78 -7.25
C GLN A 58 16.64 0.08 -7.76
N ALA A 59 16.69 -1.24 -7.94
CA ALA A 59 15.55 -2.02 -8.38
C ALA A 59 14.40 -1.97 -7.37
N ILE A 60 14.70 -2.03 -6.07
CA ILE A 60 13.73 -1.90 -4.97
C ILE A 60 13.11 -0.51 -4.94
N ARG A 61 13.93 0.55 -5.05
CA ARG A 61 13.43 1.93 -5.09
C ARG A 61 12.48 2.15 -6.26
N ARG A 62 12.83 1.65 -7.44
CA ARG A 62 11.98 1.74 -8.63
C ARG A 62 10.69 0.94 -8.48
N LEU A 63 10.76 -0.24 -7.88
CA LEU A 63 9.56 -1.03 -7.58
C LEU A 63 8.64 -0.28 -6.62
N ALA A 64 9.19 0.31 -5.56
CA ALA A 64 8.43 1.12 -4.61
C ALA A 64 7.78 2.34 -5.27
N ASP A 65 8.48 3.05 -6.16
CA ASP A 65 7.90 4.17 -6.93
C ASP A 65 6.71 3.71 -7.78
N LEU A 66 6.87 2.61 -8.54
CA LEU A 66 5.80 2.08 -9.36
C LEU A 66 4.56 1.71 -8.53
N LEU A 67 4.77 1.05 -7.38
CA LEU A 67 3.70 0.70 -6.46
C LEU A 67 3.02 1.94 -5.88
N ASN A 68 3.78 2.94 -5.44
CA ASN A 68 3.27 4.20 -4.91
C ASN A 68 2.50 5.04 -5.94
N ARG A 69 2.61 4.70 -7.23
CA ARG A 69 1.87 5.32 -8.33
C ARG A 69 0.67 4.51 -8.82
N LEU A 70 0.53 3.25 -8.39
CA LEU A 70 -0.67 2.45 -8.66
C LEU A 70 -1.91 3.10 -8.05
N SER A 71 -3.05 2.93 -8.72
CA SER A 71 -4.35 3.29 -8.17
C SER A 71 -4.70 2.39 -6.97
N PHE A 72 -5.70 2.79 -6.18
CA PHE A 72 -6.16 2.01 -5.02
C PHE A 72 -6.61 0.60 -5.42
N GLU A 73 -7.40 0.47 -6.49
CA GLU A 73 -7.89 -0.83 -6.99
C GLU A 73 -6.75 -1.71 -7.51
N ASP A 74 -5.81 -1.13 -8.29
CA ASP A 74 -4.66 -1.90 -8.80
C ASP A 74 -3.78 -2.43 -7.67
N ARG A 75 -3.62 -1.67 -6.57
CA ARG A 75 -2.88 -2.14 -5.39
C ARG A 75 -3.62 -3.22 -4.61
N ARG A 76 -4.94 -3.11 -4.55
CA ARG A 76 -5.78 -4.14 -3.91
C ARG A 76 -5.60 -5.46 -4.66
N GLU A 77 -5.65 -5.43 -5.98
CA GLU A 77 -5.36 -6.61 -6.81
C GLU A 77 -3.90 -7.07 -6.68
N ALA A 78 -2.93 -6.14 -6.63
CA ALA A 78 -1.51 -6.47 -6.44
C ALA A 78 -1.24 -7.20 -5.12
N ARG A 79 -1.87 -6.76 -4.02
CA ARG A 79 -1.77 -7.39 -2.69
C ARG A 79 -2.42 -8.78 -2.64
N LEU A 80 -3.45 -9.02 -3.45
CA LEU A 80 -4.11 -10.32 -3.57
C LEU A 80 -3.33 -11.29 -4.48
N GLY A 81 -2.39 -10.79 -5.27
CA GLY A 81 -1.51 -11.61 -6.09
C GLY A 81 -0.33 -12.18 -5.29
N ARG A 82 -0.01 -13.47 -5.52
CA ARG A 82 1.22 -14.16 -5.02
C ARG A 82 2.54 -13.49 -5.40
N LEU A 83 2.47 -12.49 -6.28
CA LEU A 83 3.58 -11.68 -6.78
C LEU A 83 4.34 -10.97 -5.65
N TRP A 84 3.60 -10.40 -4.69
CA TRP A 84 4.18 -9.69 -3.55
C TRP A 84 5.01 -10.61 -2.66
N GLU A 85 4.47 -11.79 -2.37
CA GLU A 85 5.12 -12.80 -1.52
C GLU A 85 6.45 -13.26 -2.13
N GLN A 86 6.47 -13.51 -3.45
CA GLN A 86 7.66 -14.00 -4.15
C GLN A 86 8.82 -12.99 -4.14
N TRP A 87 8.54 -11.71 -4.35
CA TRP A 87 9.59 -10.69 -4.34
C TRP A 87 10.08 -10.36 -2.95
N PHE A 88 9.14 -10.23 -2.00
CA PHE A 88 9.49 -9.95 -0.61
C PHE A 88 10.34 -11.10 -0.02
N ALA A 89 10.06 -12.34 -0.40
CA ALA A 89 10.86 -13.50 0.00
C ALA A 89 12.32 -13.45 -0.51
N GLN A 90 12.56 -12.91 -1.72
CA GLN A 90 13.89 -12.80 -2.33
C GLN A 90 14.75 -11.65 -1.78
N MET A 91 14.12 -10.70 -1.08
CA MET A 91 14.82 -9.59 -0.44
C MET A 91 15.49 -10.02 0.86
N THR A 92 16.68 -9.47 1.10
CA THR A 92 17.34 -9.50 2.42
C THR A 92 16.58 -8.66 3.43
N GLU A 93 16.89 -8.78 4.71
CA GLU A 93 16.23 -8.01 5.77
C GLU A 93 16.39 -6.49 5.59
N ALA A 94 17.60 -6.02 5.24
CA ALA A 94 17.87 -4.60 5.00
C ALA A 94 17.06 -4.07 3.81
N GLU A 95 16.92 -4.87 2.75
CA GLU A 95 16.14 -4.53 1.57
C GLU A 95 14.63 -4.49 1.86
N ARG A 96 14.12 -5.43 2.67
CA ARG A 96 12.74 -5.42 3.15
C ARG A 96 12.46 -4.15 3.97
N ALA A 97 13.39 -3.75 4.84
CA ALA A 97 13.26 -2.53 5.61
C ALA A 97 13.17 -1.29 4.72
N LEU A 98 14.10 -1.14 3.77
CA LEU A 98 14.07 -0.04 2.79
C LEU A 98 12.76 -0.02 2.00
N PHE A 99 12.31 -1.17 1.53
CA PHE A 99 11.10 -1.28 0.73
C PHE A 99 9.84 -0.88 1.51
N VAL A 100 9.74 -1.32 2.76
CA VAL A 100 8.66 -0.94 3.68
C VAL A 100 8.71 0.57 3.94
N GLU A 101 9.88 1.14 4.21
CA GLU A 101 10.04 2.58 4.44
C GLU A 101 9.54 3.43 3.26
N LEU A 102 9.73 2.93 2.03
CA LEU A 102 9.30 3.64 0.81
C LEU A 102 7.81 3.49 0.50
N THR A 103 7.19 2.36 0.85
CA THR A 103 5.81 2.04 0.40
C THR A 103 4.76 2.25 1.48
N LEU A 104 5.13 2.07 2.74
CA LEU A 104 4.21 2.07 3.87
C LEU A 104 3.54 3.43 4.11
N PRO A 105 4.23 4.59 4.08
CA PRO A 105 3.59 5.88 4.29
C PRO A 105 2.44 6.16 3.32
N THR A 106 2.64 5.87 2.03
CA THR A 106 1.63 6.07 0.98
C THR A 106 0.42 5.16 1.22
N GLY A 107 0.64 3.90 1.59
CA GLY A 107 -0.44 2.97 1.93
C GLY A 107 -1.26 3.42 3.14
N PHE A 108 -0.60 3.90 4.19
CA PHE A 108 -1.27 4.42 5.40
C PHE A 108 -2.08 5.68 5.10
N LYS A 109 -1.53 6.65 4.34
CA LYS A 109 -2.24 7.86 3.92
C LYS A 109 -3.57 7.53 3.23
N GLN A 110 -3.54 6.58 2.31
CA GLN A 110 -4.75 6.16 1.59
C GLN A 110 -5.76 5.47 2.51
N MET A 111 -5.30 4.64 3.43
CA MET A 111 -6.18 3.99 4.40
C MET A 111 -6.86 5.02 5.30
N ILE A 112 -6.11 6.03 5.78
CA ILE A 112 -6.66 7.13 6.58
C ILE A 112 -7.69 7.92 5.76
N GLY A 113 -7.36 8.31 4.52
CA GLY A 113 -8.30 9.02 3.64
C GLY A 113 -9.57 8.23 3.39
N ALA A 114 -9.46 6.93 3.06
CA ALA A 114 -10.60 6.06 2.85
C ALA A 114 -11.46 5.89 4.12
N PHE A 115 -10.84 5.86 5.30
CA PHE A 115 -11.57 5.83 6.57
C PHE A 115 -12.32 7.14 6.80
N GLU A 116 -11.69 8.29 6.54
CA GLU A 116 -12.29 9.61 6.73
C GLU A 116 -13.49 9.88 5.81
N GLU A 117 -13.48 9.31 4.60
CA GLU A 117 -14.59 9.38 3.64
C GLU A 117 -15.83 8.57 4.08
N LEU A 118 -15.69 7.66 5.06
CA LEU A 118 -16.84 6.89 5.56
C LEU A 118 -17.78 7.77 6.40
N PRO A 119 -19.11 7.52 6.34
CA PRO A 119 -20.06 8.13 7.27
C PRO A 119 -19.70 7.82 8.74
N PRO A 120 -20.00 8.72 9.70
CA PRO A 120 -19.62 8.57 11.11
C PRO A 120 -20.03 7.22 11.73
N GLU A 121 -21.23 6.73 11.41
CA GLU A 121 -21.75 5.46 11.94
C GLU A 121 -21.01 4.25 11.36
N ARG A 122 -20.46 4.37 10.15
CA ARG A 122 -19.62 3.32 9.55
C ARG A 122 -18.21 3.35 10.11
N ARG A 123 -17.65 4.55 10.37
CA ARG A 123 -16.36 4.69 11.05
C ARG A 123 -16.38 4.05 12.44
N GLN A 124 -17.37 4.38 13.26
CA GLN A 124 -17.50 3.80 14.60
C GLN A 124 -17.63 2.28 14.56
N ARG A 125 -18.44 1.74 13.62
CA ARG A 125 -18.54 0.29 13.42
C ARG A 125 -17.21 -0.34 13.03
N ALA A 126 -16.49 0.25 12.08
CA ALA A 126 -15.19 -0.23 11.65
C ALA A 126 -14.17 -0.26 12.81
N VAL A 127 -14.16 0.78 13.67
CA VAL A 127 -13.31 0.80 14.87
C VAL A 127 -13.70 -0.29 15.86
N ASN A 128 -15.00 -0.45 16.15
CA ASN A 128 -15.49 -1.47 17.07
C ASN A 128 -15.20 -2.89 16.59
N ASP A 129 -15.34 -3.14 15.29
CA ASP A 129 -15.05 -4.45 14.69
C ASP A 129 -13.55 -4.73 14.71
N ALA A 130 -12.70 -3.73 14.47
CA ALA A 130 -11.24 -3.86 14.60
C ALA A 130 -10.83 -4.17 16.05
N LEU A 131 -11.40 -3.45 17.03
CA LEU A 131 -11.18 -3.70 18.46
C LEU A 131 -11.60 -5.12 18.87
N ARG A 132 -12.76 -5.58 18.39
CA ARG A 132 -13.24 -6.95 18.63
C ARG A 132 -12.26 -7.97 18.06
N GLY A 133 -11.82 -7.79 16.82
CA GLY A 133 -10.84 -8.66 16.17
C GLY A 133 -9.50 -8.75 16.91
N LEU A 134 -8.98 -7.62 17.42
CA LEU A 134 -7.75 -7.61 18.23
C LEU A 134 -7.90 -8.41 19.53
N ARG A 135 -9.01 -8.23 20.25
CA ARG A 135 -9.29 -8.96 21.50
C ARG A 135 -9.51 -10.45 21.27
N GLU A 136 -10.17 -10.81 20.17
CA GLU A 136 -10.35 -12.20 19.76
C GLU A 136 -9.01 -12.85 19.41
N ALA A 137 -8.16 -12.18 18.63
CA ALA A 137 -6.82 -12.66 18.31
C ALA A 137 -5.95 -12.84 19.55
N GLN A 138 -6.03 -11.90 20.51
CA GLN A 138 -5.35 -12.01 21.81
C GLN A 138 -5.84 -13.22 22.60
N THR A 139 -7.15 -13.43 22.65
CA THR A 139 -7.76 -14.55 23.37
C THR A 139 -7.39 -15.89 22.73
N GLN A 140 -7.36 -15.94 21.40
CA GLN A 140 -6.91 -17.12 20.65
C GLN A 140 -5.44 -17.42 20.94
N MET A 141 -4.54 -16.45 20.84
CA MET A 141 -3.12 -16.64 21.17
C MET A 141 -2.91 -17.10 22.62
N ALA A 142 -3.68 -16.56 23.57
CA ALA A 142 -3.62 -16.98 24.97
C ALA A 142 -4.10 -18.42 25.20
N ARG A 143 -5.03 -18.91 24.38
CA ARG A 143 -5.58 -20.27 24.48
C ARG A 143 -4.76 -21.31 23.72
N SER A 144 -4.23 -20.96 22.54
CA SER A 144 -3.53 -21.91 21.67
C SER A 144 -2.03 -21.97 21.93
N GLY A 145 -1.42 -20.95 22.56
CA GLY A 145 0.04 -20.83 22.67
C GLY A 145 0.77 -20.75 21.32
N PHE A 146 0.02 -20.70 20.22
CA PHE A 146 0.49 -20.68 18.85
C PHE A 146 0.09 -19.35 18.21
N ALA A 147 1.03 -18.74 17.50
CA ALA A 147 0.76 -17.58 16.65
C ALA A 147 -0.38 -17.90 15.67
N PRO A 148 -1.23 -16.92 15.31
CA PRO A 148 -2.36 -17.14 14.41
C PRO A 148 -1.89 -17.76 13.07
N PRO A 149 -2.69 -18.65 12.47
CA PRO A 149 -2.35 -19.29 11.21
C PRO A 149 -2.41 -18.25 10.09
N GLY A 150 -1.24 -17.82 9.63
CA GLY A 150 -1.08 -16.98 8.47
C GLY A 150 0.38 -17.03 8.03
N ASN A 151 0.62 -17.36 6.77
CA ASN A 151 1.94 -17.31 6.12
C ASN A 151 2.47 -15.87 5.98
N ALA A 152 2.22 -15.00 6.96
CA ALA A 152 2.90 -13.72 7.04
C ALA A 152 4.38 -14.02 7.31
N PRO A 153 5.31 -13.50 6.49
CA PRO A 153 6.73 -13.64 6.77
C PRO A 153 6.97 -13.18 8.20
N VAL A 154 7.62 -14.00 9.02
CA VAL A 154 8.05 -13.57 10.35
C VAL A 154 8.98 -12.38 10.15
N LEU A 155 8.47 -11.17 10.36
CA LEU A 155 9.26 -9.96 10.28
C LEU A 155 10.15 -9.92 11.51
N SER A 156 11.41 -9.51 11.34
CA SER A 156 12.30 -9.29 12.48
C SER A 156 11.70 -8.24 13.42
N GLU A 157 12.05 -8.33 14.70
CA GLU A 157 11.57 -7.40 15.72
C GLU A 157 11.88 -5.94 15.35
N ASP A 158 13.07 -5.70 14.78
CA ASP A 158 13.48 -4.36 14.33
C ASP A 158 12.63 -3.85 13.17
N LEU A 159 12.29 -4.71 12.21
CA LEU A 159 11.40 -4.35 11.11
C LEU A 159 9.98 -4.05 11.60
N GLN A 160 9.48 -4.83 12.56
CA GLN A 160 8.18 -4.57 13.20
C GLN A 160 8.16 -3.21 13.91
N LYS A 161 9.21 -2.91 14.69
CA LYS A 161 9.37 -1.60 15.37
C LYS A 161 9.41 -0.44 14.37
N ARG A 162 10.14 -0.59 13.26
CA ARG A 162 10.19 0.42 12.18
C ARG A 162 8.82 0.64 11.57
N ILE A 163 8.11 -0.44 11.24
CA ILE A 163 6.74 -0.38 10.71
C ILE A 163 5.82 0.38 11.68
N ALA A 164 5.85 0.03 12.96
CA ALA A 164 5.05 0.69 13.99
C ALA A 164 5.37 2.18 14.09
N ALA A 165 6.65 2.54 14.12
CA ALA A 165 7.10 3.93 14.19
C ALA A 165 6.66 4.77 12.97
N ILE A 166 6.82 4.22 11.76
CA ILE A 166 6.43 4.91 10.52
C ILE A 166 4.91 5.04 10.44
N GLY A 167 4.18 3.98 10.78
CA GLY A 167 2.72 3.97 10.83
C GLY A 167 2.19 5.02 11.79
N LEU A 168 2.72 5.07 13.02
CA LEU A 168 2.32 6.03 14.04
C LEU A 168 2.66 7.48 13.63
N LYS A 169 3.85 7.71 13.09
CA LYS A 169 4.26 9.03 12.57
C LYS A 169 3.32 9.50 11.45
N THR A 170 3.04 8.61 10.49
CA THR A 170 2.14 8.91 9.36
C THR A 170 0.73 9.17 9.87
N PHE A 171 0.25 8.36 10.80
CA PHE A 171 -1.04 8.56 11.45
C PHE A 171 -1.15 9.93 12.08
N TYR A 172 -0.25 10.31 12.97
CA TYR A 172 -0.33 11.62 13.64
C TYR A 172 -0.15 12.81 12.69
N ALA A 173 0.63 12.66 11.61
CA ALA A 173 0.84 13.72 10.64
C ALA A 173 -0.36 13.91 9.70
N GLU A 174 -0.98 12.83 9.24
CA GLU A 174 -1.92 12.87 8.10
C GLU A 174 -3.39 12.78 8.53
N SER A 175 -3.69 12.25 9.72
CA SER A 175 -5.08 12.13 10.18
C SER A 175 -5.64 13.43 10.75
N SER A 176 -6.94 13.66 10.52
CA SER A 176 -7.67 14.75 11.14
C SER A 176 -7.76 14.60 12.67
N ALA A 177 -8.06 15.70 13.37
CA ALA A 177 -8.25 15.68 14.82
C ALA A 177 -9.39 14.74 15.25
N GLN A 178 -10.45 14.67 14.44
CA GLN A 178 -11.56 13.75 14.68
C GLN A 178 -11.11 12.29 14.54
N THR A 179 -10.41 11.94 13.46
CA THR A 179 -9.87 10.58 13.25
C THR A 179 -8.93 10.16 14.36
N LYS A 180 -8.09 11.08 14.87
CA LYS A 180 -7.22 10.84 16.03
C LYS A 180 -8.01 10.45 17.27
N ALA A 181 -9.09 11.17 17.56
CA ALA A 181 -9.95 10.87 18.70
C ALA A 181 -10.72 9.55 18.51
N GLU A 182 -11.28 9.32 17.30
CA GLU A 182 -12.05 8.10 16.98
C GLU A 182 -11.17 6.83 17.07
N LEU A 183 -9.89 6.92 16.70
CA LEU A 183 -8.96 5.78 16.70
C LEU A 183 -8.11 5.67 17.98
N ALA A 184 -8.21 6.59 18.93
CA ALA A 184 -7.46 6.54 20.18
C ALA A 184 -7.63 5.20 20.94
N PRO A 185 -8.86 4.65 21.12
CA PRO A 185 -9.03 3.38 21.81
C PRO A 185 -8.34 2.21 21.10
N LEU A 186 -8.27 2.25 19.76
CA LEU A 186 -7.60 1.22 18.97
C LEU A 186 -6.08 1.27 19.17
N LEU A 187 -5.51 2.46 19.22
CA LEU A 187 -4.08 2.66 19.48
C LEU A 187 -3.68 2.19 20.88
N GLU A 188 -4.50 2.47 21.89
CA GLU A 188 -4.28 2.02 23.26
C GLU A 188 -4.23 0.49 23.35
N GLU A 189 -5.17 -0.21 22.70
CA GLU A 189 -5.18 -1.68 22.68
C GLU A 189 -3.96 -2.24 21.92
N MET A 190 -3.55 -1.61 20.81
CA MET A 190 -2.34 -1.99 20.09
C MET A 190 -1.08 -1.79 20.93
N GLN A 191 -0.97 -0.67 21.64
CA GLN A 191 0.15 -0.39 22.56
C GLN A 191 0.19 -1.43 23.68
N ARG A 192 -0.95 -1.72 24.30
CA ARG A 192 -1.08 -2.74 25.34
C ARG A 192 -0.65 -4.13 24.84
N LEU A 193 -0.96 -4.47 23.59
CA LEU A 193 -0.51 -5.72 22.98
C LEU A 193 1.01 -5.77 22.82
N MET A 194 1.64 -4.69 22.37
CA MET A 194 3.10 -4.59 22.26
C MET A 194 3.79 -4.66 23.63
N GLU A 195 3.28 -3.93 24.62
CA GLU A 195 3.80 -3.92 26.00
C GLU A 195 3.68 -5.28 26.67
N SER A 196 2.62 -6.04 26.36
CA SER A 196 2.41 -7.37 26.94
C SER A 196 3.46 -8.41 26.53
N GLY A 197 4.37 -8.10 25.60
CA GLY A 197 5.46 -8.98 25.16
C GLY A 197 4.99 -10.21 24.38
N ARG A 198 3.68 -10.45 24.26
CA ARG A 198 3.07 -11.63 23.62
C ARG A 198 3.22 -11.64 22.09
N PHE A 199 3.59 -10.52 21.48
CA PHE A 199 3.99 -10.47 20.07
C PHE A 199 5.39 -11.07 19.83
N PHE A 200 6.25 -11.10 20.86
CA PHE A 200 7.68 -11.40 20.72
C PHE A 200 8.07 -12.77 21.28
N SER A 201 7.16 -13.50 21.94
CA SER A 201 7.47 -14.77 22.63
C SER A 201 7.55 -16.01 21.71
N GLY A 202 7.67 -15.84 20.40
CA GLY A 202 7.72 -16.95 19.43
C GLY A 202 9.10 -17.53 19.11
N GLY A 203 10.18 -17.05 19.73
CA GLY A 203 11.55 -17.27 19.20
C GLY A 203 12.60 -17.88 20.13
N ARG A 204 12.31 -18.26 21.38
CA ARG A 204 13.34 -18.81 22.28
C ARG A 204 13.01 -20.21 22.77
N ARG A 205 13.43 -21.19 21.98
CA ARG A 205 13.89 -22.49 22.49
C ARG A 205 15.34 -22.67 22.07
N ASP A 206 16.23 -21.99 22.80
CA ASP A 206 17.61 -22.41 22.88
C ASP A 206 17.66 -23.65 23.78
N ARG A 207 17.96 -24.79 23.16
CA ARG A 207 18.42 -26.08 23.73
C ARG A 207 17.43 -26.91 24.55
#